data_AF-A0A8C1MIK6-F1
#
_entry.id   AF-A0A8C1MIK6-F1
#
_cell.length_a   1.000
_cell.length_b   1.000
_cell.length_c   1.000
_cell.angle_alpha   90.00
_cell.angle_beta   90.00
_cell.angle_gamma   90.00
#
_symmetry.space_group_name_H-M   'P 1'
#
loop_
_entity.id
_entity.type
_entity.pdbx_description
1 polymer ?
#
loop_
_entity_poly.entity_id
_entity_poly.type
_entity_poly.pdbx_seq_one_letter_code
_entity_poly.pdbx_strand_id
1 'polypeptide(L)'
;MMLWRLNQLQFLHQQIRVLFKITTEMQLLINFVVWILLVSDLNFKLFTSVNHHEVILKSSTVTNSVCVCSSGVFADSDAVKSVTVMQGDSVSLQTNTELQIDDVIMWTFGLSETRIAEINKEYRIFSTYDVLDGRFRDRLKLDHQTGSLIITNTRTTDSGLYGVKIIRNRTVISHRFNLTVSGVFADSDAVKSVSVMEEDSVTLQTNTELQTDDEIMWTFGHSQTLIADINAKHRVFSTIDVLDGRFRDRLKLDHQTGSLTITNTTTTHSGLYGVTIRSRTDITYRFNLTVSGESQLQFHS
;
A
#
# COMPACT_ATOMS: atom_id res chain seq x y z
N MET A 1 64.19 30.27 -17.04
CA MET A 1 64.02 30.30 -15.56
C MET A 1 62.74 31.00 -15.09
N MET A 2 62.37 32.18 -15.62
CA MET A 2 61.16 32.92 -15.17
C MET A 2 59.82 32.17 -15.34
N LEU A 3 59.52 31.59 -16.51
CA LEU A 3 58.24 30.88 -16.74
C LEU A 3 57.97 29.76 -15.72
N TRP A 4 59.02 29.03 -15.32
CA TRP A 4 58.88 27.93 -14.36
C TRP A 4 58.45 28.41 -12.97
N ARG A 5 58.95 29.59 -12.54
CA ARG A 5 58.49 30.24 -11.30
C ARG A 5 57.06 30.77 -11.40
N LEU A 6 56.64 31.23 -12.59
CA LEU A 6 55.28 31.74 -12.81
C LEU A 6 54.22 30.62 -12.71
N ASN A 7 54.49 29.45 -13.30
CA ASN A 7 53.59 28.30 -13.21
C ASN A 7 53.47 27.76 -11.78
N GLN A 8 54.57 27.72 -11.02
CA GLN A 8 54.54 27.35 -9.60
C GLN A 8 53.66 28.30 -8.77
N LEU A 9 53.71 29.61 -9.06
CA LEU A 9 52.88 30.61 -8.37
C LEU A 9 51.39 30.44 -8.68
N GLN A 10 51.04 30.15 -9.94
CA GLN A 10 49.64 29.91 -10.33
C GLN A 10 49.09 28.62 -9.73
N PHE A 11 49.90 27.55 -9.65
CA PHE A 11 49.51 26.31 -8.99
C PHE A 11 49.24 26.53 -7.50
N LEU A 12 50.13 27.23 -6.80
CA LEU A 12 49.95 27.57 -5.38
C LEU A 12 48.68 28.42 -5.16
N HIS A 13 48.40 29.38 -6.03
CA HIS A 13 47.19 30.20 -5.96
C HIS A 13 45.89 29.41 -6.22
N GLN A 14 45.91 28.40 -7.11
CA GLN A 14 44.78 27.47 -7.26
C GLN A 14 44.58 26.61 -6.01
N GLN A 15 45.65 26.07 -5.41
CA GLN A 15 45.58 25.30 -4.17
C GLN A 15 45.00 26.12 -3.01
N ILE A 16 45.43 27.38 -2.86
CA ILE A 16 44.89 28.31 -1.85
C ILE A 16 43.40 28.60 -2.07
N ARG A 17 42.94 28.77 -3.33
CA ARG A 17 41.51 28.94 -3.62
C ARG A 17 40.67 27.71 -3.27
N VAL A 18 41.19 26.51 -3.48
CA VAL A 18 40.51 25.26 -3.10
C VAL A 18 40.40 25.16 -1.57
N LEU A 19 41.50 25.41 -0.85
CA LEU A 19 41.51 25.47 0.62
C LEU A 19 40.50 26.49 1.17
N PHE A 20 40.47 27.71 0.63
CA PHE A 20 39.54 28.76 1.07
C PHE A 20 38.07 28.38 0.81
N LYS A 21 37.78 27.70 -0.30
CA LYS A 21 36.44 27.18 -0.58
C LYS A 21 36.05 26.08 0.42
N ILE A 22 36.95 25.13 0.71
CA ILE A 22 36.72 24.08 1.71
C ILE A 22 36.45 24.68 3.11
N THR A 23 37.21 25.69 3.55
CA THR A 23 36.92 26.36 4.83
C THR A 23 35.59 27.10 4.85
N THR A 24 35.13 27.62 3.70
CA THR A 24 33.83 28.30 3.60
C THR A 24 32.67 27.30 3.64
N GLU A 25 32.79 26.18 2.93
CA GLU A 25 31.81 25.07 2.95
C GLU A 25 31.71 24.45 4.36
N MET A 26 32.85 24.25 5.04
CA MET A 26 32.90 23.81 6.45
C MET A 26 32.19 24.79 7.38
N GLN A 27 32.36 26.10 7.19
CA GLN A 27 31.67 27.11 8.00
C GLN A 27 30.16 27.12 7.76
N LEU A 28 29.70 26.88 6.53
CA LEU A 28 28.28 26.72 6.21
C LEU A 28 27.69 25.46 6.87
N LEU A 29 28.41 24.33 6.85
CA LEU A 29 28.03 23.10 7.55
C LEU A 29 27.93 23.31 9.07
N ILE A 30 28.90 24.00 9.68
CA ILE A 30 28.86 24.35 11.11
C ILE A 30 27.64 25.24 11.41
N ASN A 31 27.39 26.27 10.61
CA ASN A 31 26.23 27.14 10.79
C ASN A 31 24.90 26.38 10.62
N PHE A 32 24.83 25.43 9.68
CA PHE A 32 23.65 24.58 9.45
C PHE A 32 23.40 23.61 10.62
N VAL A 33 24.45 22.98 11.16
CA VAL A 33 24.35 22.12 12.35
C VAL A 33 23.94 22.94 13.59
N VAL A 34 24.53 24.13 13.79
CA VAL A 34 24.12 25.05 14.87
C VAL A 34 22.66 25.49 14.70
N TRP A 35 22.21 25.76 13.48
CA TRP A 35 20.80 26.08 13.21
C TRP A 35 19.87 24.91 13.51
N ILE A 36 20.21 23.67 13.11
CA ILE A 36 19.44 22.47 13.47
C ILE A 36 19.34 22.32 15.00
N LEU A 37 20.46 22.47 15.71
CA LEU A 37 20.48 22.36 17.18
C LEU A 37 19.59 23.43 17.83
N LEU A 38 19.71 24.69 17.41
CA LEU A 38 18.86 25.80 17.91
C LEU A 38 17.37 25.60 17.60
N VAL A 39 17.02 25.12 16.41
CA VAL A 39 15.62 24.80 16.03
C VAL A 39 15.09 23.63 16.85
N SER A 40 15.89 22.59 17.09
CA SER A 40 15.49 21.45 17.91
C SER A 40 15.26 21.83 19.38
N ASP A 41 16.09 22.68 19.97
CA ASP A 41 15.91 23.21 21.33
C ASP A 41 14.67 24.12 21.45
N LEU A 42 14.37 24.91 20.42
CA LEU A 42 13.14 25.72 20.37
C LEU A 42 11.89 24.85 20.31
N ASN A 43 11.89 23.84 19.43
CA ASN A 43 10.78 22.90 19.28
C ASN A 43 10.56 22.06 20.54
N PHE A 44 11.64 21.60 21.19
CA PHE A 44 11.56 20.89 22.46
C PHE A 44 10.94 21.76 23.57
N LYS A 45 11.36 23.03 23.69
CA LYS A 45 10.77 23.98 24.63
C LYS A 45 9.29 24.25 24.35
N LEU A 46 8.89 24.43 23.08
CA LEU A 46 7.47 24.55 22.72
C LEU A 46 6.67 23.31 23.16
N PHE A 47 7.17 22.10 22.87
CA PHE A 47 6.50 20.86 23.25
C PHE A 47 6.32 20.73 24.76
N THR A 48 7.35 21.08 25.56
CA THR A 48 7.25 21.06 27.02
C THR A 48 6.30 22.12 27.59
N SER A 49 6.08 23.24 26.88
CA SER A 49 5.16 24.30 27.32
C SER A 49 3.69 24.02 27.02
N VAL A 50 3.38 23.10 26.10
CA VAL A 50 1.99 22.78 25.70
C VAL A 50 1.39 21.65 26.55
N ASN A 51 2.22 20.80 27.17
CA ASN A 51 1.77 19.59 27.86
C ASN A 51 1.35 19.77 29.34
N HIS A 52 1.05 21.00 29.77
CA HIS A 52 0.49 21.28 31.10
C HIS A 52 -0.80 22.09 31.00
N HIS A 53 -1.91 21.47 30.57
CA HIS A 53 -3.26 21.77 31.09
C HIS A 53 -4.33 20.75 30.64
N GLU A 54 -4.99 20.18 31.65
CA GLU A 54 -6.15 19.27 31.58
C GLU A 54 -6.93 19.42 32.92
N VAL A 55 -8.23 19.12 33.07
CA VAL A 55 -9.31 18.68 32.15
C VAL A 55 -10.56 19.53 32.49
N ILE A 56 -11.59 19.62 31.64
CA ILE A 56 -13.01 19.48 32.05
C ILE A 56 -13.94 19.31 30.84
N LEU A 57 -14.76 18.26 30.87
CA LEU A 57 -15.78 17.92 29.87
C LEU A 57 -17.12 18.62 30.14
N LYS A 58 -17.84 19.05 29.09
CA LYS A 58 -19.32 19.05 29.06
C LYS A 58 -19.84 18.76 27.64
N SER A 59 -20.89 17.95 27.57
CA SER A 59 -21.53 17.45 26.34
C SER A 59 -22.73 18.29 25.89
N SER A 60 -22.92 18.46 24.58
CA SER A 60 -24.27 18.59 23.96
C SER A 60 -24.25 18.53 22.43
N THR A 61 -24.93 17.52 21.88
CA THR A 61 -25.74 17.51 20.63
C THR A 61 -25.30 18.27 19.37
N VAL A 62 -25.03 17.47 18.31
CA VAL A 62 -25.52 17.59 16.91
C VAL A 62 -25.64 18.98 16.28
N THR A 63 -24.86 19.22 15.22
CA THR A 63 -25.38 19.69 13.91
C THR A 63 -24.36 19.44 12.81
N ASN A 64 -24.82 18.99 11.64
CA ASN A 64 -23.99 18.98 10.43
C ASN A 64 -23.68 20.43 10.02
N SER A 65 -22.41 20.76 9.81
CA SER A 65 -22.02 21.95 9.06
C SER A 65 -20.79 21.65 8.21
N VAL A 66 -20.95 21.76 6.90
CA VAL A 66 -19.89 21.53 5.91
C VAL A 66 -18.96 22.73 5.93
N CYS A 67 -17.68 22.52 6.27
CA CYS A 67 -16.67 23.57 6.20
C CYS A 67 -15.96 23.54 4.83
N VAL A 68 -16.39 24.40 3.91
CA VAL A 68 -15.66 24.68 2.66
C VAL A 68 -14.65 25.78 2.94
N CYS A 69 -13.38 25.41 3.14
CA CYS A 69 -12.27 26.37 3.21
C CYS A 69 -11.69 26.62 1.81
N SER A 70 -12.36 27.44 0.99
CA SER A 70 -11.80 27.92 -0.27
C SER A 70 -10.85 29.09 -0.04
N SER A 71 -9.62 28.78 0.38
CA SER A 71 -8.51 29.74 0.46
C SER A 71 -7.30 29.19 -0.30
N GLY A 72 -7.28 29.39 -1.62
CA GLY A 72 -6.06 29.19 -2.39
C GLY A 72 -5.07 30.33 -2.11
N VAL A 73 -3.80 30.00 -1.86
CA VAL A 73 -2.63 30.89 -2.03
C VAL A 73 -1.35 30.04 -1.87
N PHE A 74 -0.51 30.06 -2.91
CA PHE A 74 0.79 29.39 -3.09
C PHE A 74 0.90 27.86 -3.00
N ALA A 75 1.66 27.31 -3.96
CA ALA A 75 1.92 25.89 -4.10
C ALA A 75 3.00 25.43 -3.11
N ASP A 76 2.64 24.52 -2.21
CA ASP A 76 3.62 23.65 -1.54
C ASP A 76 3.99 22.50 -2.49
N SER A 77 5.22 22.54 -3.00
CA SER A 77 5.64 21.76 -4.17
C SER A 77 6.16 20.34 -3.86
N ASP A 78 6.02 19.86 -2.62
CA ASP A 78 6.49 18.52 -2.21
C ASP A 78 5.44 17.70 -1.44
N ALA A 79 4.17 18.13 -1.48
CA ALA A 79 3.05 17.41 -0.87
C ALA A 79 2.78 16.08 -1.61
N VAL A 80 3.25 14.96 -1.03
CA VAL A 80 2.98 13.62 -1.55
C VAL A 80 1.55 13.19 -1.23
N LYS A 81 0.75 12.91 -2.25
CA LYS A 81 -0.63 12.43 -2.09
C LYS A 81 -0.66 10.94 -1.78
N SER A 82 -0.96 10.58 -0.55
CA SER A 82 -1.19 9.18 -0.17
C SER A 82 -2.48 8.63 -0.79
N VAL A 83 -2.41 7.41 -1.32
CA VAL A 83 -3.56 6.66 -1.85
C VAL A 83 -3.49 5.24 -1.29
N THR A 84 -4.55 4.78 -0.64
CA THR A 84 -4.69 3.41 -0.14
C THR A 84 -5.70 2.64 -0.98
N VAL A 85 -5.42 1.37 -1.22
CA VAL A 85 -6.29 0.45 -1.99
C VAL A 85 -6.08 -0.98 -1.51
N MET A 86 -7.08 -1.85 -1.65
CA MET A 86 -6.95 -3.26 -1.31
C MET A 86 -6.39 -4.05 -2.50
N GLN A 87 -5.56 -5.07 -2.22
CA GLN A 87 -5.07 -5.99 -3.24
C GLN A 87 -6.23 -6.62 -4.03
N GLY A 88 -6.08 -6.68 -5.34
CA GLY A 88 -7.10 -7.13 -6.30
C GLY A 88 -7.92 -5.98 -6.90
N ASP A 89 -8.11 -4.88 -6.16
CA ASP A 89 -8.86 -3.72 -6.67
C ASP A 89 -8.06 -2.96 -7.74
N SER A 90 -8.75 -2.07 -8.47
CA SER A 90 -8.12 -1.13 -9.40
C SER A 90 -8.03 0.26 -8.79
N VAL A 91 -6.90 0.95 -9.00
CA VAL A 91 -6.68 2.33 -8.50
C VAL A 91 -6.43 3.28 -9.67
N SER A 92 -6.86 4.53 -9.55
CA SER A 92 -6.54 5.60 -10.49
C SER A 92 -5.81 6.75 -9.79
N LEU A 93 -4.58 7.01 -10.21
CA LEU A 93 -3.76 8.11 -9.71
C LEU A 93 -4.10 9.38 -10.51
N GLN A 94 -5.00 10.17 -9.94
CA GLN A 94 -5.64 11.29 -10.63
C GLN A 94 -4.75 12.54 -10.73
N THR A 95 -4.48 13.00 -11.96
CA THR A 95 -3.78 14.27 -12.27
C THR A 95 -4.61 15.52 -11.91
N ASN A 96 -5.94 15.38 -11.86
CA ASN A 96 -6.91 16.46 -11.58
C ASN A 96 -6.79 17.64 -12.58
N THR A 97 -6.43 17.37 -13.84
CA THR A 97 -6.27 18.38 -14.90
C THR A 97 -6.76 17.79 -16.23
N GLU A 98 -7.45 18.61 -17.04
CA GLU A 98 -7.81 18.23 -18.41
C GLU A 98 -6.59 18.30 -19.35
N LEU A 99 -6.43 17.28 -20.20
CA LEU A 99 -5.33 17.20 -21.18
C LEU A 99 -5.54 18.17 -22.34
N GLN A 100 -4.65 19.15 -22.46
CA GLN A 100 -4.49 20.02 -23.63
C GLN A 100 -3.73 19.28 -24.75
N ILE A 101 -3.81 19.80 -25.97
CA ILE A 101 -3.28 19.09 -27.16
C ILE A 101 -1.74 19.03 -27.19
N ASP A 102 -1.09 20.01 -26.58
CA ASP A 102 0.36 20.18 -26.44
C ASP A 102 0.91 19.64 -25.12
N ASP A 103 0.08 18.99 -24.30
CA ASP A 103 0.52 18.37 -23.05
C ASP A 103 1.35 17.11 -23.30
N VAL A 104 2.49 17.03 -22.63
CA VAL A 104 3.28 15.81 -22.47
C VAL A 104 3.20 15.37 -21.00
N ILE A 105 2.75 14.14 -20.76
CA ILE A 105 2.71 13.54 -19.42
C ILE A 105 3.65 12.34 -19.36
N MET A 106 4.48 12.30 -18.32
CA MET A 106 5.36 11.18 -18.03
C MET A 106 5.10 10.66 -16.62
N TRP A 107 4.76 9.38 -16.51
CA TRP A 107 4.60 8.65 -15.25
C TRP A 107 5.85 7.82 -14.94
N THR A 108 6.26 7.86 -13.68
CA THR A 108 7.49 7.24 -13.16
C THR A 108 7.21 6.48 -11.87
N PHE A 109 7.95 5.41 -11.62
CA PHE A 109 7.82 4.56 -10.43
C PHE A 109 9.15 4.39 -9.69
N GLY A 110 9.07 4.41 -8.36
CA GLY A 110 10.19 4.18 -7.44
C GLY A 110 11.15 5.37 -7.32
N LEU A 111 12.14 5.23 -6.43
CA LEU A 111 13.15 6.26 -6.17
C LEU A 111 14.04 6.55 -7.38
N SER A 112 14.19 5.59 -8.29
CA SER A 112 14.94 5.73 -9.55
C SER A 112 14.16 6.46 -10.65
N GLU A 113 12.92 6.91 -10.37
CA GLU A 113 12.00 7.55 -11.32
C GLU A 113 11.86 6.78 -12.66
N THR A 114 11.81 5.44 -12.60
CA THR A 114 11.74 4.60 -13.79
C THR A 114 10.46 4.88 -14.57
N ARG A 115 10.56 5.29 -15.84
CA ARG A 115 9.41 5.63 -16.68
C ARG A 115 8.52 4.40 -16.92
N ILE A 116 7.25 4.49 -16.51
CA ILE A 116 6.24 3.44 -16.66
C ILE A 116 5.09 3.81 -17.60
N ALA A 117 4.90 5.09 -17.90
CA ALA A 117 3.94 5.51 -18.93
C ALA A 117 4.25 6.89 -19.50
N GLU A 118 3.74 7.16 -20.70
CA GLU A 118 3.93 8.38 -21.46
C GLU A 118 2.69 8.71 -22.29
N ILE A 119 2.30 9.99 -22.27
CA ILE A 119 1.28 10.59 -23.13
C ILE A 119 1.92 11.76 -23.86
N ASN A 120 1.70 11.83 -25.17
CA ASN A 120 1.90 13.05 -25.94
C ASN A 120 0.75 13.17 -26.94
N LYS A 121 -0.17 14.11 -26.68
CA LYS A 121 -1.44 14.21 -27.40
C LYS A 121 -1.29 14.78 -28.82
N GLU A 122 -0.30 15.65 -29.04
CA GLU A 122 0.07 16.21 -30.36
C GLU A 122 0.46 15.08 -31.34
N TYR A 123 1.32 14.16 -30.89
CA TYR A 123 1.79 13.02 -31.69
C TYR A 123 0.92 11.76 -31.52
N ARG A 124 -0.20 11.85 -30.79
CA ARG A 124 -1.12 10.74 -30.46
C ARG A 124 -0.45 9.54 -29.78
N ILE A 125 0.60 9.78 -29.01
CA ILE A 125 1.33 8.75 -28.26
C ILE A 125 0.60 8.51 -26.94
N PHE A 126 0.23 7.26 -26.70
CA PHE A 126 -0.23 6.74 -25.42
C PHE A 126 0.50 5.42 -25.22
N SER A 127 1.44 5.37 -24.29
CA SER A 127 2.34 4.21 -24.15
C SER A 127 2.56 3.89 -22.68
N THR A 128 2.49 2.60 -22.38
CA THR A 128 2.85 2.04 -21.07
C THR A 128 4.11 1.19 -21.24
N TYR A 129 4.94 1.21 -20.20
CA TYR A 129 6.22 0.53 -20.15
C TYR A 129 6.26 -0.32 -18.88
N ASP A 130 6.59 -1.59 -19.04
CA ASP A 130 6.86 -2.47 -17.90
C ASP A 130 8.28 -2.24 -17.39
N VAL A 131 8.53 -2.57 -16.13
CA VAL A 131 9.89 -2.50 -15.54
C VAL A 131 10.56 -3.88 -15.58
N LEU A 132 11.85 -3.96 -15.22
CA LEU A 132 12.66 -5.16 -15.41
C LEU A 132 12.13 -6.44 -14.73
N ASP A 133 11.41 -6.32 -13.61
CA ASP A 133 10.80 -7.46 -12.90
C ASP A 133 9.49 -7.94 -13.53
N GLY A 134 8.99 -7.24 -14.56
CA GLY A 134 7.75 -7.56 -15.27
C GLY A 134 6.48 -7.33 -14.46
N ARG A 135 6.53 -6.57 -13.34
CA ARG A 135 5.42 -6.50 -12.39
C ARG A 135 4.16 -5.88 -12.98
N PHE A 136 4.29 -4.92 -13.90
CA PHE A 136 3.19 -4.07 -14.37
C PHE A 136 2.55 -4.58 -15.68
N ARG A 137 3.06 -5.68 -16.24
CA ARG A 137 2.58 -6.32 -17.47
C ARG A 137 1.06 -6.38 -17.55
N ASP A 138 0.52 -5.84 -18.63
CA ASP A 138 -0.91 -5.79 -18.99
C ASP A 138 -1.85 -5.09 -17.97
N ARG A 139 -1.31 -4.47 -16.92
CA ARG A 139 -2.09 -3.87 -15.81
C ARG A 139 -2.11 -2.34 -15.78
N LEU A 140 -1.22 -1.67 -16.51
CA LEU A 140 -1.23 -0.21 -16.63
C LEU A 140 -2.13 0.23 -17.79
N LYS A 141 -3.01 1.20 -17.50
CA LYS A 141 -3.86 1.88 -18.48
C LYS A 141 -3.77 3.39 -18.25
N LEU A 142 -4.04 4.16 -19.29
CA LEU A 142 -4.01 5.62 -19.26
C LEU A 142 -5.40 6.16 -19.59
N ASP A 143 -5.87 7.14 -18.83
CA ASP A 143 -7.05 7.90 -19.19
C ASP A 143 -6.68 8.96 -20.26
N HIS A 144 -7.29 8.89 -21.44
CA HIS A 144 -6.93 9.77 -22.57
C HIS A 144 -7.50 11.20 -22.48
N GLN A 145 -8.34 11.49 -21.47
CA GLN A 145 -8.95 12.80 -21.25
C GLN A 145 -8.23 13.61 -20.16
N THR A 146 -7.75 12.94 -19.12
CA THR A 146 -7.13 13.52 -17.92
C THR A 146 -5.65 13.17 -17.78
N GLY A 147 -5.20 12.09 -18.40
CA GLY A 147 -3.82 11.59 -18.30
C GLY A 147 -3.51 10.86 -17.00
N SER A 148 -4.54 10.54 -16.21
CA SER A 148 -4.44 9.74 -15.00
C SER A 148 -3.97 8.32 -15.29
N LEU A 149 -3.10 7.79 -14.43
CA LEU A 149 -2.61 6.41 -14.51
C LEU A 149 -3.56 5.48 -13.76
N ILE A 150 -4.06 4.47 -14.45
CA ILE A 150 -4.92 3.43 -13.90
C ILE A 150 -4.10 2.15 -13.76
N ILE A 151 -4.10 1.55 -12.57
CA ILE A 151 -3.47 0.26 -12.29
C ILE A 151 -4.57 -0.72 -11.94
N THR A 152 -4.75 -1.77 -12.76
CA THR A 152 -5.78 -2.80 -12.55
C THR A 152 -5.21 -4.03 -11.85
N ASN A 153 -6.02 -4.72 -11.05
CA ASN A 153 -5.60 -5.89 -10.26
C ASN A 153 -4.32 -5.57 -9.47
N THR A 154 -4.43 -4.62 -8.55
CA THR A 154 -3.30 -4.12 -7.74
C THR A 154 -2.75 -5.19 -6.82
N ARG A 155 -1.44 -5.18 -6.61
CA ARG A 155 -0.71 -6.14 -5.77
C ARG A 155 0.05 -5.38 -4.69
N THR A 156 0.29 -6.00 -3.52
CA THR A 156 1.12 -5.42 -2.45
C THR A 156 2.47 -4.91 -2.97
N THR A 157 3.06 -5.63 -3.93
CA THR A 157 4.27 -5.26 -4.65
C THR A 157 4.20 -3.89 -5.33
N ASP A 158 3.02 -3.50 -5.85
CA ASP A 158 2.81 -2.25 -6.57
C ASP A 158 2.85 -1.02 -5.67
N SER A 159 2.88 -1.21 -4.35
CA SER A 159 3.08 -0.13 -3.39
C SER A 159 4.40 0.61 -3.64
N GLY A 160 4.39 1.92 -3.39
CA GLY A 160 5.56 2.77 -3.51
C GLY A 160 5.25 4.15 -4.06
N LEU A 161 6.32 4.89 -4.34
CA LEU A 161 6.26 6.25 -4.85
C LEU A 161 6.05 6.26 -6.36
N TYR A 162 4.99 6.93 -6.80
CA TYR A 162 4.71 7.24 -8.20
C TYR A 162 4.90 8.74 -8.41
N GLY A 163 5.66 9.12 -9.44
CA GLY A 163 5.82 10.51 -9.86
C GLY A 163 5.12 10.74 -11.19
N VAL A 164 4.45 11.89 -11.35
CA VAL A 164 3.95 12.37 -12.64
C VAL A 164 4.53 13.75 -12.94
N LYS A 165 5.00 13.94 -14.17
CA LYS A 165 5.48 15.22 -14.69
C LYS A 165 4.63 15.58 -15.90
N ILE A 166 3.95 16.72 -15.82
CA ILE A 166 3.10 17.30 -16.88
C ILE A 166 3.84 18.50 -17.44
N ILE A 167 4.16 18.49 -18.73
CA ILE A 167 4.85 19.59 -19.42
C ILE A 167 3.83 20.26 -20.34
N ARG A 168 3.55 21.54 -20.08
CA ARG A 168 2.60 22.38 -20.81
C ARG A 168 3.22 23.74 -21.09
N ASN A 169 3.35 24.15 -22.35
CA ASN A 169 3.90 25.46 -22.73
C ASN A 169 5.14 25.90 -21.92
N ARG A 170 6.15 25.02 -21.83
CA ARG A 170 7.41 25.20 -21.05
C ARG A 170 7.26 25.25 -19.51
N THR A 171 6.05 25.16 -18.98
CA THR A 171 5.79 24.95 -17.55
C THR A 171 5.85 23.46 -17.24
N VAL A 172 6.48 23.09 -16.13
CA VAL A 172 6.50 21.72 -15.62
C VAL A 172 5.72 21.66 -14.31
N ILE A 173 4.64 20.90 -14.31
CA ILE A 173 3.82 20.62 -13.13
C ILE A 173 4.16 19.20 -12.68
N SER A 174 4.59 19.02 -11.44
CA SER A 174 4.96 17.70 -10.91
C SER A 174 4.09 17.35 -9.71
N HIS A 175 3.64 16.09 -9.64
CA HIS A 175 2.95 15.56 -8.47
C HIS A 175 3.56 14.22 -8.07
N ARG A 176 3.46 13.88 -6.78
CA ARG A 176 3.91 12.61 -6.23
C ARG A 176 2.75 11.93 -5.53
N PHE A 177 2.61 10.64 -5.74
CA PHE A 177 1.64 9.78 -5.07
C PHE A 177 2.39 8.70 -4.31
N ASN A 178 2.02 8.46 -3.06
CA ASN A 178 2.43 7.26 -2.34
C ASN A 178 1.29 6.26 -2.38
N LEU A 179 1.41 5.22 -3.20
CA LEU A 179 0.43 4.16 -3.26
C LEU A 179 0.77 3.11 -2.20
N THR A 180 -0.17 2.84 -1.30
CA THR A 180 -0.13 1.71 -0.39
C THR A 180 -1.20 0.72 -0.82
N VAL A 181 -0.79 -0.38 -1.44
CA VAL A 181 -1.68 -1.52 -1.70
C VAL A 181 -1.65 -2.41 -0.47
N SER A 182 -2.67 -2.27 0.37
CA SER A 182 -2.88 -3.18 1.49
C SER A 182 -3.23 -4.55 0.93
N GLY A 183 -2.41 -5.56 1.25
CA GLY A 183 -2.89 -6.94 1.17
C GLY A 183 -4.19 -7.06 1.97
N VAL A 184 -5.10 -7.95 1.56
CA VAL A 184 -6.45 -8.00 2.16
C VAL A 184 -6.41 -8.20 3.68
N PHE A 185 -5.29 -8.70 4.20
CA PHE A 185 -4.96 -8.77 5.62
C PHE A 185 -3.50 -8.34 5.87
N ALA A 186 -3.19 -7.06 5.65
CA ALA A 186 -1.88 -6.45 5.94
C ALA A 186 -1.61 -6.19 7.45
N ASP A 187 -2.35 -6.88 8.31
CA ASP A 187 -2.05 -7.03 9.73
C ASP A 187 -2.22 -8.51 10.05
N SER A 188 -1.13 -9.16 10.49
CA SER A 188 -1.17 -10.57 10.87
C SER A 188 -2.10 -10.84 12.05
N ASP A 189 -2.44 -9.81 12.84
CA ASP A 189 -3.38 -9.86 13.97
C ASP A 189 -4.83 -9.48 13.62
N ALA A 190 -5.12 -9.01 12.40
CA ALA A 190 -6.48 -8.72 11.96
C ALA A 190 -7.27 -10.01 11.66
N VAL A 191 -8.03 -10.48 12.65
CA VAL A 191 -8.92 -11.64 12.51
C VAL A 191 -10.26 -11.23 11.90
N LYS A 192 -10.61 -11.81 10.75
CA LYS A 192 -11.88 -11.55 10.06
C LYS A 192 -13.04 -12.32 10.72
N SER A 193 -13.89 -11.62 11.45
CA SER A 193 -15.12 -12.19 12.00
C SER A 193 -16.12 -12.55 10.89
N VAL A 194 -16.71 -13.74 10.96
CA VAL A 194 -17.79 -14.23 10.10
C VAL A 194 -18.85 -14.88 10.99
N SER A 195 -20.12 -14.55 10.78
CA SER A 195 -21.24 -15.09 11.56
C SER A 195 -22.29 -15.72 10.65
N VAL A 196 -22.73 -16.93 10.98
CA VAL A 196 -23.81 -17.67 10.28
C VAL A 196 -24.72 -18.37 11.28
N MET A 197 -25.88 -18.85 10.83
CA MET A 197 -26.74 -19.70 11.65
C MET A 197 -26.31 -21.17 11.57
N GLU A 198 -26.84 -21.99 12.46
CA GLU A 198 -26.79 -23.45 12.34
C GLU A 198 -27.53 -23.91 11.05
N GLU A 199 -27.12 -25.04 10.49
CA GLU A 199 -27.55 -25.62 9.20
C GLU A 199 -27.14 -24.85 7.92
N ASP A 200 -26.73 -23.58 8.03
CA ASP A 200 -26.20 -22.79 6.90
C ASP A 200 -24.90 -23.37 6.29
N SER A 201 -24.45 -22.78 5.19
CA SER A 201 -23.11 -23.01 4.63
C SER A 201 -22.33 -21.71 4.55
N VAL A 202 -21.07 -21.72 5.01
CA VAL A 202 -20.20 -20.54 5.03
C VAL A 202 -18.99 -20.78 4.13
N THR A 203 -18.51 -19.73 3.43
CA THR A 203 -17.26 -19.80 2.66
C THR A 203 -16.27 -18.76 3.16
N LEU A 204 -15.12 -19.23 3.64
CA LEU A 204 -13.99 -18.42 4.09
C LEU A 204 -13.15 -18.07 2.85
N GLN A 205 -13.41 -16.88 2.30
CA GLN A 205 -12.83 -16.44 1.03
C GLN A 205 -11.37 -15.97 1.16
N THR A 206 -10.46 -16.54 0.37
CA THR A 206 -9.05 -16.13 0.26
C THR A 206 -8.84 -14.87 -0.58
N ASN A 207 -9.82 -14.49 -1.40
CA ASN A 207 -9.80 -13.35 -2.33
C ASN A 207 -8.54 -13.31 -3.23
N THR A 208 -8.01 -14.47 -3.61
CA THR A 208 -6.77 -14.61 -4.42
C THR A 208 -6.99 -15.66 -5.52
N GLU A 209 -6.46 -15.44 -6.73
CA GLU A 209 -6.43 -16.45 -7.79
C GLU A 209 -5.22 -17.37 -7.62
N LEU A 210 -5.44 -18.69 -7.52
CA LEU A 210 -4.38 -19.69 -7.40
C LEU A 210 -3.43 -19.67 -8.61
N GLN A 211 -2.14 -19.48 -8.35
CA GLN A 211 -1.08 -19.62 -9.36
C GLN A 211 -0.60 -21.07 -9.46
N THR A 212 0.15 -21.39 -10.52
CA THR A 212 0.57 -22.76 -10.85
C THR A 212 1.45 -23.44 -9.81
N ASP A 213 2.12 -22.68 -8.94
CA ASP A 213 3.09 -23.17 -7.97
C ASP A 213 2.69 -22.88 -6.51
N ASP A 214 1.44 -22.45 -6.28
CA ASP A 214 0.96 -22.09 -4.94
C ASP A 214 0.63 -23.33 -4.09
N GLU A 215 0.91 -23.23 -2.79
CA GLU A 215 0.44 -24.17 -1.76
C GLU A 215 -0.47 -23.42 -0.78
N ILE A 216 -1.60 -24.03 -0.40
CA ILE A 216 -2.51 -23.46 0.61
C ILE A 216 -2.75 -24.50 1.71
N MET A 217 -2.62 -24.07 2.97
CA MET A 217 -2.90 -24.88 4.15
C MET A 217 -3.99 -24.22 5.00
N TRP A 218 -5.11 -24.90 5.20
CA TRP A 218 -6.18 -24.47 6.12
C TRP A 218 -6.05 -25.19 7.46
N THR A 219 -6.11 -24.41 8.54
CA THR A 219 -5.91 -24.86 9.92
C THR A 219 -7.08 -24.41 10.80
N PHE A 220 -7.38 -25.17 11.85
CA PHE A 220 -8.46 -24.87 12.79
C PHE A 220 -7.99 -24.90 14.25
N GLY A 221 -8.55 -23.99 15.03
CA GLY A 221 -8.34 -23.88 16.48
C GLY A 221 -6.98 -23.29 16.86
N HIS A 222 -6.76 -23.13 18.17
CA HIS A 222 -5.51 -22.59 18.71
C HIS A 222 -4.29 -23.49 18.42
N SER A 223 -4.50 -24.81 18.32
CA SER A 223 -3.47 -25.79 17.96
C SER A 223 -3.11 -25.80 16.47
N GLN A 224 -3.75 -24.96 15.64
CA GLN A 224 -3.55 -24.88 14.19
C GLN A 224 -3.63 -26.26 13.48
N THR A 225 -4.57 -27.10 13.90
CA THR A 225 -4.75 -28.44 13.33
C THR A 225 -5.09 -28.33 11.85
N LEU A 226 -4.32 -28.99 10.97
CA LEU A 226 -4.56 -28.98 9.53
C LEU A 226 -5.91 -29.66 9.22
N ILE A 227 -6.77 -28.96 8.48
CA ILE A 227 -8.11 -29.42 8.07
C ILE A 227 -8.29 -29.50 6.55
N ALA A 228 -7.44 -28.83 5.78
CA ALA A 228 -7.39 -28.97 4.33
C ALA A 228 -6.05 -28.47 3.78
N ASP A 229 -5.64 -29.00 2.63
CA ASP A 229 -4.44 -28.60 1.91
C ASP A 229 -4.66 -28.58 0.39
N ILE A 230 -3.92 -27.69 -0.27
CA ILE A 230 -3.85 -27.55 -1.72
C ILE A 230 -2.39 -27.48 -2.12
N ASN A 231 -2.02 -28.24 -3.15
CA ASN A 231 -0.79 -28.07 -3.89
C ASN A 231 -1.14 -27.89 -5.37
N ALA A 232 -1.16 -26.64 -5.85
CA ALA A 232 -1.60 -26.31 -7.21
C ALA A 232 -0.71 -26.95 -8.28
N LYS A 233 0.61 -27.02 -8.01
CA LYS A 233 1.63 -27.61 -8.87
C LYS A 233 1.38 -29.09 -9.15
N HIS A 234 1.03 -29.84 -8.11
CA HIS A 234 0.70 -31.27 -8.21
C HIS A 234 -0.80 -31.53 -8.44
N ARG A 235 -1.63 -30.46 -8.48
CA ARG A 235 -3.09 -30.50 -8.56
C ARG A 235 -3.72 -31.38 -7.47
N VAL A 236 -3.14 -31.37 -6.28
CA VAL A 236 -3.65 -32.06 -5.10
C VAL A 236 -4.52 -31.10 -4.31
N PHE A 237 -5.71 -31.58 -3.94
CA PHE A 237 -6.68 -30.87 -3.11
C PHE A 237 -7.21 -31.89 -2.10
N SER A 238 -6.92 -31.71 -0.82
CA SER A 238 -7.31 -32.64 0.23
C SER A 238 -8.06 -31.93 1.35
N THR A 239 -9.07 -32.60 1.90
CA THR A 239 -9.70 -32.23 3.16
C THR A 239 -9.40 -33.30 4.20
N ILE A 240 -9.17 -32.87 5.43
CA ILE A 240 -8.69 -33.70 6.54
C ILE A 240 -9.71 -33.56 7.67
N ASP A 241 -10.43 -34.65 7.95
CA ASP A 241 -11.26 -34.74 9.14
C ASP A 241 -10.37 -34.89 10.38
N VAL A 242 -10.73 -34.20 11.46
CA VAL A 242 -9.97 -34.22 12.72
C VAL A 242 -10.53 -35.28 13.67
N LEU A 243 -9.82 -35.56 14.77
CA LEU A 243 -10.12 -36.72 15.63
C LEU A 243 -11.55 -36.77 16.22
N ASP A 244 -12.22 -35.63 16.37
CA ASP A 244 -13.61 -35.57 16.86
C ASP A 244 -14.67 -35.77 15.75
N GLY A 245 -14.25 -35.91 14.49
CA GLY A 245 -15.12 -36.13 13.33
C GLY A 245 -15.97 -34.93 12.92
N ARG A 246 -15.71 -33.73 13.47
CA ARG A 246 -16.59 -32.56 13.30
C ARG A 246 -16.74 -32.09 11.84
N PHE A 247 -15.71 -32.34 11.02
CA PHE A 247 -15.58 -31.82 9.65
C PHE A 247 -15.90 -32.86 8.57
N ARG A 248 -16.19 -34.11 8.99
CA ARG A 248 -16.58 -35.22 8.11
C ARG A 248 -17.65 -34.82 7.11
N ASP A 249 -17.32 -34.97 5.83
CA ASP A 249 -18.18 -34.67 4.67
C ASP A 249 -18.68 -33.21 4.57
N ARG A 250 -18.14 -32.28 5.37
CA ARG A 250 -18.58 -30.86 5.42
C ARG A 250 -17.62 -29.87 4.78
N LEU A 251 -16.35 -30.22 4.58
CA LEU A 251 -15.36 -29.33 3.97
C LEU A 251 -15.31 -29.48 2.45
N LYS A 252 -15.32 -28.36 1.74
CA LYS A 252 -15.10 -28.27 0.30
C LYS A 252 -14.10 -27.15 0.00
N LEU A 253 -13.22 -27.38 -0.97
CA LEU A 253 -12.26 -26.39 -1.44
C LEU A 253 -12.68 -25.90 -2.82
N ASP A 254 -12.59 -24.59 -3.03
CA ASP A 254 -12.68 -24.02 -4.37
C ASP A 254 -11.33 -24.16 -5.09
N HIS A 255 -11.32 -24.81 -6.27
CA HIS A 255 -10.07 -25.14 -6.98
C HIS A 255 -9.46 -23.96 -7.76
N GLN A 256 -10.12 -22.79 -7.82
CA GLN A 256 -9.64 -21.60 -8.52
C GLN A 256 -9.04 -20.56 -7.56
N THR A 257 -9.58 -20.51 -6.33
CA THR A 257 -9.25 -19.50 -5.31
C THR A 257 -8.62 -20.10 -4.05
N GLY A 258 -8.84 -21.39 -3.80
CA GLY A 258 -8.45 -22.06 -2.56
C GLY A 258 -9.30 -21.70 -1.34
N SER A 259 -10.43 -21.02 -1.54
CA SER A 259 -11.41 -20.73 -0.50
C SER A 259 -12.00 -22.01 0.10
N LEU A 260 -12.20 -22.01 1.43
CA LEU A 260 -12.78 -23.14 2.16
C LEU A 260 -14.27 -22.90 2.42
N THR A 261 -15.11 -23.78 1.90
CA THR A 261 -16.54 -23.86 2.25
C THR A 261 -16.76 -24.90 3.33
N ILE A 262 -17.49 -24.54 4.38
CA ILE A 262 -17.99 -25.43 5.43
C ILE A 262 -19.50 -25.52 5.24
N THR A 263 -20.01 -26.70 4.91
CA THR A 263 -21.45 -26.92 4.68
C THR A 263 -22.15 -27.49 5.92
N ASN A 264 -23.41 -27.12 6.12
CA ASN A 264 -24.25 -27.60 7.21
C ASN A 264 -23.59 -27.33 8.56
N THR A 265 -23.39 -26.04 8.87
CA THR A 265 -22.63 -25.58 10.03
C THR A 265 -23.36 -25.88 11.33
N THR A 266 -22.62 -26.20 12.38
CA THR A 266 -23.16 -26.33 13.75
C THR A 266 -22.40 -25.40 14.68
N THR A 267 -22.97 -25.12 15.85
CA THR A 267 -22.30 -24.33 16.92
C THR A 267 -20.86 -24.80 17.18
N THR A 268 -20.58 -26.10 17.04
CA THR A 268 -19.25 -26.70 17.20
C THR A 268 -18.21 -26.17 16.22
N HIS A 269 -18.59 -25.81 14.98
CA HIS A 269 -17.67 -25.29 13.95
C HIS A 269 -17.20 -23.87 14.25
N SER A 270 -17.75 -23.19 15.25
CA SER A 270 -17.24 -21.90 15.71
C SER A 270 -15.78 -21.98 16.15
N GLY A 271 -15.02 -20.92 15.89
CA GLY A 271 -13.62 -20.80 16.30
C GLY A 271 -12.72 -20.14 15.27
N LEU A 272 -11.43 -20.15 15.57
CA LEU A 272 -10.39 -19.57 14.74
C LEU A 272 -10.00 -20.52 13.59
N TYR A 273 -10.06 -20.03 12.36
CA TYR A 273 -9.53 -20.67 11.16
C TYR A 273 -8.32 -19.88 10.68
N GLY A 274 -7.18 -20.53 10.50
CA GLY A 274 -5.99 -19.95 9.90
C GLY A 274 -5.79 -20.49 8.49
N VAL A 275 -5.41 -19.65 7.53
CA VAL A 275 -4.98 -20.10 6.21
C VAL A 275 -3.60 -19.53 5.92
N THR A 276 -2.67 -20.39 5.48
CA THR A 276 -1.34 -20.00 5.00
C THR A 276 -1.26 -20.32 3.51
N ILE A 277 -0.99 -19.30 2.71
CA ILE A 277 -0.74 -19.38 1.27
C ILE A 277 0.77 -19.20 1.06
N ARG A 278 1.45 -20.25 0.60
CA ARG A 278 2.85 -20.17 0.17
C ARG A 278 2.89 -19.95 -1.33
N SER A 279 3.60 -18.91 -1.74
CA SER A 279 3.73 -18.50 -3.14
C SER A 279 5.08 -17.78 -3.30
N ARG A 280 5.16 -16.75 -4.15
CA ARG A 280 6.33 -15.84 -4.21
C ARG A 280 6.54 -15.03 -2.93
N THR A 281 5.47 -14.85 -2.16
CA THR A 281 5.46 -14.28 -0.81
C THR A 281 4.51 -15.14 0.01
N ASP A 282 4.94 -15.57 1.20
CA ASP A 282 4.07 -16.28 2.13
C ASP A 282 3.07 -15.30 2.74
N ILE A 283 1.79 -15.67 2.75
CA ILE A 283 0.71 -14.86 3.29
C ILE A 283 -0.12 -15.71 4.26
N THR A 284 -0.43 -15.19 5.45
CA THR A 284 -1.26 -15.88 6.45
C THR A 284 -2.44 -15.02 6.84
N TYR A 285 -3.64 -15.60 6.80
CA TYR A 285 -4.90 -14.94 7.19
C TYR A 285 -5.57 -15.68 8.34
N ARG A 286 -6.38 -14.97 9.13
CA ARG A 286 -7.18 -15.53 10.22
C ARG A 286 -8.65 -15.13 10.09
N PHE A 287 -9.55 -16.10 10.27
CA PHE A 287 -10.99 -15.90 10.35
C PHE A 287 -11.48 -16.37 11.71
N ASN A 288 -12.42 -15.65 12.32
CA ASN A 288 -13.15 -16.12 13.50
C ASN A 288 -14.59 -16.41 13.08
N LEU A 289 -14.96 -17.69 13.02
CA LEU A 289 -16.31 -18.12 12.70
C LEU A 289 -17.14 -18.21 13.98
N THR A 290 -18.31 -17.59 13.98
CA THR A 290 -19.33 -17.74 15.01
C THR A 290 -20.57 -18.38 14.38
N VAL A 291 -20.97 -19.56 14.84
CA VAL A 291 -22.20 -20.23 14.41
C VAL A 291 -23.23 -20.15 15.54
N SER A 292 -24.36 -19.51 15.27
CA SER A 292 -25.46 -19.34 16.23
C SER A 292 -26.51 -20.42 16.05
N GLY A 293 -26.78 -21.19 17.11
CA GLY A 293 -27.91 -22.13 17.13
C GLY A 293 -29.25 -21.42 17.30
N GLU A 294 -30.31 -21.96 16.71
CA GLU A 294 -31.65 -21.41 16.86
C GLU A 294 -32.21 -21.71 18.27
N SER A 295 -32.49 -20.67 19.05
CA SER A 295 -33.08 -20.82 20.38
C SER A 295 -34.53 -21.28 20.26
N GLN A 296 -34.77 -22.58 20.40
CA GLN A 296 -36.10 -23.18 20.47
C GLN A 296 -36.88 -22.59 21.65
N LEU A 297 -37.71 -21.58 21.37
CA LEU A 297 -38.69 -21.05 22.31
C LEU A 297 -39.76 -22.10 22.56
N GLN A 298 -39.50 -22.99 23.53
CA GLN A 298 -40.51 -23.92 24.04
C GLN A 298 -41.62 -23.13 24.75
N PHE A 299 -42.64 -22.76 23.99
CA PHE A 299 -43.93 -22.39 24.56
C PHE A 299 -44.54 -23.63 25.23
N HIS A 300 -44.30 -23.79 26.53
CA HIS A 300 -45.13 -24.64 27.37
C HIS A 300 -46.53 -24.02 27.44
N SER A 301 -47.49 -24.72 26.84
CA SER A 301 -48.93 -24.49 26.97
C SER A 301 -49.51 -25.31 28.13
#